data_AF-A0A1G0HZX3-F1
#
_entry.id   AF-A0A1G0HZX3-F1
#
_cell.length_a   1.000
_cell.length_b   1.000
_cell.length_c   1.000
_cell.angle_alpha   90.00
_cell.angle_beta   90.00
_cell.angle_gamma   90.00
#
_symmetry.space_group_name_H-M   'P 1'
#
loop_
_entity.id
_entity.type
_entity.pdbx_description
1 polymer ?
#
loop_
_entity_poly.entity_id
_entity_poly.type
_entity_poly.pdbx_seq_one_letter_code
_entity_poly.pdbx_strand_id
1 'polypeptide(L)'
;MLLRIRGGAQIVGGQQFHINLSTNYDWCEYYGAPVEADGIVVLFKGVDAEYRSGHGGDYTPGTMPEADKWDGGKVECSHGLHWSPTPQHSYEFCTPARYIAAPHHIDDLVIHWDGRYPQKAMTRATAGPVFEVDIDGKPIPVEVQP
;
A
#
# COMPACT_ATOMS: atom_id res chain seq x y z
N MET A 1 -11.76 3.38 16.48
CA MET A 1 -11.30 2.15 17.16
C MET A 1 -12.05 0.97 16.57
N LEU A 2 -11.40 0.18 15.71
CA LEU A 2 -12.00 -1.02 15.12
C LEU A 2 -11.84 -2.17 16.12
N LEU A 3 -12.93 -2.75 16.62
CA LEU A 3 -12.87 -3.85 17.59
C LEU A 3 -13.11 -5.18 16.86
N ARG A 4 -12.12 -6.06 16.84
CA ARG A 4 -12.25 -7.40 16.27
C ARG A 4 -12.68 -8.38 17.37
N ILE A 5 -13.90 -8.89 17.29
CA ILE A 5 -14.46 -9.85 18.26
C ILE A 5 -14.10 -11.27 17.83
N ARG A 6 -13.54 -12.08 18.74
CA ARG A 6 -13.30 -13.52 18.54
C ARG A 6 -13.83 -14.32 19.73
N GLY A 7 -14.21 -15.58 19.51
CA GLY A 7 -14.42 -16.56 20.58
C GLY A 7 -15.65 -16.34 21.47
N GLY A 8 -16.82 -16.06 20.88
CA GLY A 8 -18.09 -15.97 21.64
C GLY A 8 -18.22 -14.75 22.55
N ALA A 9 -17.32 -13.76 22.43
CA ALA A 9 -17.43 -12.51 23.16
C ALA A 9 -18.70 -11.75 22.77
N GLN A 10 -19.47 -11.34 23.78
CA GLN A 10 -20.67 -10.53 23.62
C GLN A 10 -20.33 -9.06 23.87
N ILE A 11 -20.71 -8.19 22.94
CA ILE A 11 -20.71 -6.75 23.15
C ILE A 11 -22.10 -6.35 23.62
N VAL A 12 -22.18 -5.65 24.76
CA VAL A 12 -23.40 -5.01 25.25
C VAL A 12 -23.21 -3.50 25.14
N GLY A 13 -23.96 -2.85 24.24
CA GLY A 13 -23.84 -1.41 23.95
C GLY A 13 -22.91 -1.07 22.77
N GLY A 14 -22.85 0.21 22.41
CA GLY A 14 -22.04 0.73 21.29
C GLY A 14 -22.84 0.93 20.00
N GLN A 15 -22.43 1.92 19.19
CA GLN A 15 -22.99 2.16 17.87
C GLN A 15 -22.11 1.47 16.83
N GLN A 16 -22.71 0.57 16.05
CA GLN A 16 -22.03 -0.06 14.92
C GLN A 16 -22.25 0.78 13.67
N PHE A 17 -21.15 1.11 13.00
CA PHE A 17 -21.19 1.73 11.68
C PHE A 17 -20.70 0.69 10.68
N HIS A 18 -21.54 0.38 9.70
CA HIS A 18 -21.11 -0.40 8.55
C HIS A 18 -20.48 0.58 7.56
N ILE A 19 -19.20 0.39 7.28
CA ILE A 19 -18.49 1.14 6.24
C ILE A 19 -18.46 0.24 5.02
N ASN A 20 -19.10 0.68 3.94
CA ASN A 20 -19.10 -0.05 2.68
C ASN A 20 -18.06 0.60 1.77
N LEU A 21 -16.96 -0.11 1.53
CA LEU A 21 -15.93 0.30 0.59
C LEU A 21 -16.10 -0.56 -0.67
N SER A 22 -16.40 0.09 -1.79
CA SER A 22 -16.74 -0.61 -3.04
C SER A 22 -15.92 -0.10 -4.23
N THR A 23 -15.30 1.06 -4.09
CA THR A 23 -14.46 1.67 -5.12
C THR A 23 -13.06 1.97 -4.60
N ASN A 24 -12.09 2.06 -5.50
CA ASN A 24 -10.72 2.45 -5.14
C ASN A 24 -10.68 3.85 -4.50
N TYR A 25 -11.58 4.75 -4.89
CA TYR A 25 -11.74 6.07 -4.25
C TYR A 25 -12.21 5.93 -2.79
N ASP A 26 -13.19 5.07 -2.51
CA ASP A 26 -13.66 4.82 -1.14
C ASP A 26 -12.51 4.32 -0.26
N TRP A 27 -11.68 3.41 -0.79
CA TRP A 27 -10.50 2.88 -0.08
C TRP A 27 -9.47 3.97 0.18
N CYS A 28 -9.18 4.79 -0.83
CA CYS A 28 -8.25 5.91 -0.71
C CYS A 28 -8.73 6.91 0.35
N GLU A 29 -10.01 7.28 0.33
CA GLU A 29 -10.62 8.16 1.33
C GLU A 29 -10.55 7.56 2.74
N TYR A 30 -10.94 6.29 2.88
CA TYR A 30 -10.96 5.60 4.17
C TYR A 30 -9.58 5.50 4.83
N TYR A 31 -8.54 5.22 4.04
CA TYR A 31 -7.17 5.12 4.54
C TYR A 31 -6.39 6.45 4.53
N GLY A 32 -6.99 7.53 4.03
CA GLY A 32 -6.34 8.84 3.95
C GLY A 32 -5.23 8.92 2.90
N ALA A 33 -5.34 8.16 1.81
CA ALA A 33 -4.46 8.24 0.65
C ALA A 33 -5.07 9.22 -0.38
N PRO A 34 -4.63 10.49 -0.43
CA PRO A 34 -5.23 11.49 -1.31
C PRO A 34 -5.00 11.12 -2.78
N VAL A 35 -6.05 11.32 -3.59
CA VAL A 35 -6.00 11.13 -5.04
C VAL A 35 -5.90 12.51 -5.68
N GLU A 36 -4.86 12.73 -6.47
CA GLU A 36 -4.63 13.96 -7.21
C GLU A 36 -5.63 14.13 -8.37
N ALA A 37 -5.72 15.34 -8.91
CA ALA A 37 -6.70 15.69 -9.95
C ALA A 37 -6.56 14.87 -11.25
N ASP A 38 -5.38 14.32 -11.51
CA ASP A 38 -5.07 13.45 -12.65
C ASP A 38 -5.25 11.95 -12.36
N GLY A 39 -5.80 11.61 -11.18
CA GLY A 39 -6.05 10.24 -10.77
C GLY A 39 -4.83 9.50 -10.23
N ILE A 40 -3.76 10.23 -9.87
CA ILE A 40 -2.58 9.66 -9.21
C ILE A 40 -2.80 9.56 -7.70
N VAL A 41 -2.44 8.43 -7.11
CA VAL A 41 -2.31 8.25 -5.66
C VAL A 41 -0.90 7.76 -5.33
N VAL A 42 -0.35 8.25 -4.21
CA VAL A 42 0.95 7.79 -3.70
C VAL A 42 0.72 6.72 -2.66
N LEU A 43 1.31 5.54 -2.89
CA LEU A 43 1.26 4.42 -1.96
C LEU A 43 2.66 4.01 -1.53
N PHE A 44 2.74 3.23 -0.46
CA PHE A 44 3.97 3.03 0.30
C PHE A 44 4.37 1.56 0.38
N LYS A 45 5.65 1.32 0.63
CA LYS A 45 6.17 -0.03 0.86
C LYS A 45 7.33 0.01 1.84
N GLY A 46 7.34 -0.98 2.75
CA GLY A 46 8.49 -1.30 3.57
C GLY A 46 9.49 -2.19 2.81
N VAL A 47 10.77 -1.81 2.83
CA VAL A 47 11.86 -2.54 2.18
C VAL A 47 13.06 -2.69 3.14
N ASP A 48 14.00 -3.55 2.78
CA ASP A 48 15.27 -3.70 3.51
C ASP A 48 16.23 -2.52 3.25
N ALA A 49 17.44 -2.62 3.80
CA ALA A 49 18.42 -1.53 3.74
C ALA A 49 18.94 -1.30 2.31
N GLU A 50 18.82 -2.31 1.45
CA GLU A 50 19.22 -2.34 0.05
C GLU A 50 18.03 -2.06 -0.92
N TYR A 51 16.90 -1.59 -0.38
CA TYR A 51 15.67 -1.31 -1.13
C TYR A 51 15.05 -2.53 -1.81
N ARG A 52 15.27 -3.73 -1.27
CA ARG A 52 14.63 -4.95 -1.74
C ARG A 52 13.43 -5.30 -0.86
N SER A 53 12.43 -5.90 -1.50
CA SER A 53 11.34 -6.55 -0.78
C SER A 53 11.74 -7.95 -0.32
N GLY A 54 11.06 -8.49 0.69
CA GLY A 54 11.27 -9.88 1.14
C GLY A 54 11.00 -10.95 0.06
N HIS A 55 10.42 -10.57 -1.08
CA HIS A 55 10.20 -11.42 -2.25
C HIS A 55 11.12 -11.09 -3.45
N GLY A 56 12.14 -10.25 -3.24
CA GLY A 56 13.20 -10.01 -4.23
C GLY A 56 12.98 -8.84 -5.20
N GLY A 57 11.83 -8.17 -5.18
CA GLY A 57 11.60 -6.96 -6.00
C GLY A 57 12.53 -5.80 -5.58
N ASP A 58 13.06 -5.08 -6.58
CA ASP A 58 13.93 -3.90 -6.43
C ASP A 58 13.09 -2.63 -6.42
N TYR A 59 13.29 -1.79 -5.41
CA TYR A 59 12.61 -0.51 -5.20
C TYR A 59 13.63 0.61 -4.91
N THR A 60 14.83 0.51 -5.48
CA THR A 60 15.84 1.57 -5.38
C THR A 60 15.23 2.91 -5.86
N PRO A 61 15.35 4.02 -5.10
CA PRO A 61 14.83 5.32 -5.51
C PRO A 61 15.22 5.68 -6.95
N GLY A 62 14.25 6.15 -7.73
CA GLY A 62 14.38 6.44 -9.17
C GLY A 62 13.99 5.28 -10.09
N THR A 63 13.85 4.05 -9.59
CA THR A 63 13.36 2.92 -10.40
C THR A 63 11.85 2.97 -10.60
N MET A 64 11.36 2.29 -11.64
CA MET A 64 9.93 2.11 -11.91
C MET A 64 9.60 0.61 -11.93
N PRO A 65 9.32 -0.01 -10.76
CA PRO A 65 9.03 -1.44 -10.69
C PRO A 65 7.80 -1.83 -11.52
N GLU A 66 7.88 -2.99 -12.16
CA GLU A 66 6.80 -3.70 -12.85
C GLU A 66 6.83 -5.18 -12.44
N ALA A 67 5.67 -5.81 -12.33
CA ALA A 67 5.55 -7.20 -11.95
C ALA A 67 5.69 -8.15 -13.15
N ASP A 68 6.63 -9.10 -13.07
CA ASP A 68 6.99 -10.02 -14.17
C ASP A 68 5.85 -10.96 -14.63
N LYS A 69 4.94 -11.33 -13.72
CA LYS A 69 3.94 -12.39 -13.95
C LYS A 69 2.50 -11.95 -13.62
N TRP A 70 2.18 -10.68 -13.83
CA TRP A 70 0.89 -10.11 -13.48
C TRP A 70 -0.29 -10.95 -14.00
N ASP A 71 -1.17 -11.39 -13.09
CA ASP A 71 -2.32 -12.25 -13.40
C ASP A 71 -3.64 -11.48 -13.58
N GLY A 72 -3.56 -10.15 -13.61
CA GLY A 72 -4.72 -9.26 -13.56
C GLY A 72 -5.19 -8.94 -12.14
N GLY A 73 -4.42 -9.31 -11.11
CA GLY A 73 -4.80 -9.11 -9.71
C GLY A 73 -5.89 -10.06 -9.27
N LYS A 74 -5.94 -11.27 -9.84
CA LYS A 74 -7.00 -12.25 -9.55
C LYS A 74 -6.81 -12.94 -8.21
N VAL A 75 -5.56 -13.08 -7.79
CA VAL A 75 -5.19 -13.80 -6.58
C VAL A 75 -4.53 -12.83 -5.61
N GLU A 76 -5.08 -12.76 -4.41
CA GLU A 76 -4.52 -11.93 -3.35
C GLU A 76 -3.10 -12.38 -3.01
N CYS A 77 -2.18 -11.42 -2.83
CA CYS A 77 -0.77 -11.68 -2.50
C CYS A 77 0.02 -12.40 -3.62
N SER A 78 -0.46 -12.41 -4.87
CA SER A 78 0.21 -13.11 -5.98
C SER A 78 1.19 -12.21 -6.75
N HIS A 79 1.32 -12.42 -8.05
CA HIS A 79 2.30 -11.86 -8.98
C HIS A 79 2.19 -10.34 -9.25
N GLY A 80 1.75 -9.55 -8.27
CA GLY A 80 1.67 -8.10 -8.33
C GLY A 80 2.67 -7.38 -7.45
N LEU A 81 2.79 -6.07 -7.68
CA LEU A 81 3.43 -5.18 -6.73
C LEU A 81 2.44 -4.89 -5.61
N HIS A 82 2.92 -4.92 -4.38
CA HIS A 82 2.09 -4.76 -3.18
C HIS A 82 2.43 -3.48 -2.45
N TRP A 83 1.39 -2.74 -2.09
CA TRP A 83 1.48 -1.40 -1.55
C TRP A 83 0.57 -1.21 -0.34
N SER A 84 1.10 -0.52 0.65
CA SER A 84 0.43 -0.07 1.86
C SER A 84 -0.11 1.35 1.66
N PRO A 85 -1.25 1.71 2.29
CA PRO A 85 -1.79 3.07 2.22
C PRO A 85 -0.95 4.09 2.99
N THR A 86 -0.20 3.64 3.99
CA THR A 86 0.75 4.48 4.75
C THR A 86 2.04 3.71 5.01
N PRO A 87 3.16 4.40 5.32
CA PRO A 87 4.41 3.72 5.69
C PRO A 87 4.24 2.73 6.84
N GLN A 88 3.51 3.12 7.89
CA GLN A 88 3.30 2.33 9.10
C GLN A 88 2.54 1.01 8.84
N HIS A 89 1.62 0.99 7.88
CA HIS A 89 0.92 -0.26 7.49
C HIS A 89 1.89 -1.33 6.97
N SER A 90 3.10 -0.96 6.54
CA SER A 90 4.13 -1.93 6.16
C SER A 90 4.52 -2.88 7.29
N TYR A 91 4.39 -2.46 8.56
CA TYR A 91 4.67 -3.32 9.73
C TYR A 91 3.74 -4.54 9.83
N GLU A 92 2.61 -4.55 9.14
CA GLU A 92 1.74 -5.74 9.07
C GLU A 92 2.32 -6.85 8.17
N PHE A 93 3.28 -6.51 7.30
CA PHE A 93 3.79 -7.39 6.25
C PHE A 93 5.29 -7.67 6.36
N CYS A 94 6.06 -6.74 6.93
CA CYS A 94 7.50 -6.90 7.14
C CYS A 94 8.00 -6.07 8.32
N THR A 95 9.26 -6.24 8.67
CA THR A 95 9.99 -5.29 9.53
C THR A 95 10.86 -4.42 8.62
N PRO A 96 10.38 -3.24 8.19
CA PRO A 96 11.10 -2.40 7.24
C PRO A 96 12.36 -1.79 7.86
N ALA A 97 13.44 -1.74 7.07
CA ALA A 97 14.59 -0.88 7.36
C ALA A 97 14.42 0.50 6.73
N ARG A 98 13.69 0.59 5.61
CA ARG A 98 13.38 1.83 4.88
C ARG A 98 11.94 1.83 4.39
N TYR A 99 11.44 3.01 4.05
CA TYR A 99 10.14 3.19 3.43
C TYR A 99 10.30 3.85 2.07
N ILE A 100 9.63 3.32 1.07
CA ILE A 100 9.53 3.92 -0.24
C ILE A 100 8.08 4.25 -0.55
N ALA A 101 7.90 5.25 -1.41
CA ALA A 101 6.63 5.68 -1.94
C ALA A 101 6.67 5.64 -3.47
N ALA A 102 5.53 5.39 -4.10
CA ALA A 102 5.41 5.35 -5.54
C ALA A 102 4.04 5.89 -5.99
N PRO A 103 4.00 6.65 -7.10
CA PRO A 103 2.75 7.06 -7.71
C PRO A 103 2.10 5.89 -8.45
N HIS A 104 0.78 5.82 -8.41
CA HIS A 104 -0.05 4.85 -9.11
C HIS A 104 -1.27 5.53 -9.71
N HIS A 105 -1.70 5.08 -10.89
CA HIS A 105 -3.04 5.42 -11.36
C HIS A 105 -4.07 4.69 -10.51
N ILE A 106 -5.11 5.42 -10.08
CA ILE A 106 -6.16 4.86 -9.23
C ILE A 106 -6.90 3.69 -9.91
N ASP A 107 -7.01 3.74 -11.24
CA ASP A 107 -7.66 2.70 -12.04
C ASP A 107 -6.84 1.41 -12.15
N ASP A 108 -5.54 1.47 -11.86
CA ASP A 108 -4.64 0.29 -11.87
C ASP A 108 -4.63 -0.46 -10.52
N LEU A 109 -5.25 0.12 -9.49
CA LEU A 109 -5.32 -0.47 -8.16
C LEU A 109 -6.28 -1.66 -8.16
N VAL A 110 -5.79 -2.77 -7.64
CA VAL A 110 -6.58 -3.95 -7.32
C VAL A 110 -6.63 -4.11 -5.80
N ILE A 111 -7.83 -3.94 -5.25
CA ILE A 111 -8.13 -4.18 -3.83
C ILE A 111 -8.92 -5.49 -3.71
N HIS A 112 -8.47 -6.36 -2.81
CA HIS A 112 -9.19 -7.59 -2.49
C HIS A 112 -10.09 -7.35 -1.28
N TRP A 113 -11.30 -6.82 -1.52
CA TRP A 113 -12.24 -6.40 -0.46
C TRP A 113 -12.59 -7.50 0.54
N ASP A 114 -12.84 -8.71 0.04
CA ASP A 114 -13.12 -9.91 0.84
C ASP A 114 -11.85 -10.73 1.13
N GLY A 115 -10.68 -10.18 0.83
CA GLY A 115 -9.38 -10.80 1.03
C GLY A 115 -8.96 -10.84 2.50
N ARG A 116 -7.80 -11.46 2.75
CA ARG A 116 -7.18 -11.51 4.07
C ARG A 116 -6.61 -10.16 4.50
N TYR A 117 -6.21 -9.33 3.53
CA TYR A 117 -5.53 -8.05 3.70
C TYR A 117 -6.22 -6.95 2.88
N PRO A 118 -7.50 -6.61 3.16
CA PRO A 118 -8.23 -5.59 2.40
C PRO A 118 -7.61 -4.18 2.48
N GLN A 119 -6.77 -3.94 3.48
CA GLN A 119 -5.96 -2.72 3.64
C GLN A 119 -4.75 -2.64 2.71
N LYS A 120 -4.53 -3.60 1.80
CA LYS A 120 -3.37 -3.65 0.92
C LYS A 120 -3.79 -3.58 -0.53
N ALA A 121 -3.16 -2.68 -1.28
CA ALA A 121 -3.38 -2.54 -2.70
C ALA A 121 -2.37 -3.35 -3.52
N MET A 122 -2.80 -3.80 -4.70
CA MET A 122 -1.95 -4.41 -5.70
C MET A 122 -1.96 -3.63 -7.00
N THR A 123 -0.81 -3.54 -7.67
CA THR A 123 -0.71 -2.98 -9.03
C THR A 123 0.21 -3.82 -9.90
N ARG A 124 0.07 -3.70 -11.21
CA ARG A 124 1.03 -4.27 -12.17
C ARG A 124 2.35 -3.50 -12.15
N ALA A 125 2.28 -2.17 -12.18
CA ALA A 125 3.43 -1.28 -12.30
C ALA A 125 3.22 -0.02 -11.46
N THR A 126 4.29 0.74 -11.29
CA THR A 126 4.26 2.12 -10.80
C THR A 126 3.98 3.08 -11.96
N ALA A 127 3.27 4.19 -11.70
CA ALA A 127 3.01 5.24 -12.69
C ALA A 127 4.21 6.21 -12.83
N GLY A 128 5.23 6.06 -12.01
CA GLY A 128 6.39 6.94 -11.93
C GLY A 128 7.44 6.39 -10.96
N PRO A 129 8.59 7.07 -10.83
CA PRO A 129 9.71 6.56 -10.05
C PRO A 129 9.37 6.44 -8.57
N VAL A 130 9.90 5.40 -7.94
CA VAL A 130 9.86 5.25 -6.49
C VAL A 130 10.80 6.25 -5.83
N PHE A 131 10.46 6.73 -4.63
CA PHE A 131 11.30 7.62 -3.84
C PHE A 131 11.25 7.25 -2.37
N GLU A 132 12.32 7.54 -1.63
CA GLU A 132 12.40 7.24 -0.20
C GLU A 132 11.59 8.27 0.62
N VAL A 133 10.92 7.77 1.65
CA VAL A 133 10.14 8.59 2.58
C VAL A 133 10.48 8.23 4.03
N ASP A 134 10.21 9.16 4.94
CA ASP A 134 10.24 8.88 6.36
C ASP A 134 8.99 8.10 6.82
N ILE A 135 8.92 7.80 8.12
CA ILE A 135 7.78 7.09 8.71
C ILE A 135 6.46 7.86 8.58
N ASP A 136 6.50 9.18 8.43
CA ASP A 136 5.32 10.04 8.25
C ASP A 136 4.91 10.16 6.77
N GLY A 137 5.64 9.50 5.86
CA GLY A 137 5.38 9.52 4.42
C GLY A 137 5.94 10.76 3.72
N LYS A 138 6.82 11.53 4.38
CA LYS A 138 7.45 12.71 3.78
C LYS A 138 8.69 12.29 3.00
N PRO A 139 8.90 12.83 1.77
CA PRO A 139 10.10 12.54 0.99
C PRO A 139 11.39 12.84 1.76
N ILE A 140 12.33 11.90 1.71
CA ILE A 140 13.70 12.13 2.20
C ILE A 140 14.52 12.70 1.04
N PRO A 141 15.13 13.90 1.18
CA PRO A 141 15.96 14.48 0.14
C PRO A 141 17.14 13.57 -0.19
N VAL A 142 17.35 13.29 -1.48
CA VAL A 142 18.58 12.66 -1.94
C VAL A 142 19.68 13.71 -1.87
N GLU A 143 20.70 13.50 -1.04
CA GLU A 143 21.90 14.34 -1.06
C GLU A 143 22.58 14.19 -2.42
N VAL A 144 22.50 15.23 -3.24
CA VAL A 144 23.29 15.32 -4.48
C VAL A 144 24.70 15.71 -4.06
N GLN A 145 25.63 14.75 -4.01
CA GLN A 145 27.04 15.09 -3.85
C GLN A 145 27.48 15.90 -5.08
N PRO A 146 28.14 17.06 -4.89
CA PRO A 146 28.58 17.93 -5.98
C PRO A 146 29.67 17.31 -6.86
#